data_AF-A0A7U2F3P5-F1
#
_entry.id   AF-A0A7U2F3P5-F1
#
_cell.length_a   1.000
_cell.length_b   1.000
_cell.length_c   1.000
_cell.angle_alpha   90.00
_cell.angle_beta   90.00
_cell.angle_gamma   90.00
#
_symmetry.space_group_name_H-M   'P 1'
#
loop_
_entity.id
_entity.type
_entity.pdbx_description
1 polymer ?
#
loop_
_entity_poly.entity_id
_entity_poly.type
_entity_poly.pdbx_seq_one_letter_code
_entity_poly.pdbx_strand_id
1 'polypeptide(L)'
;MDTTNAIDGALDGQDLSVNHMNTKISSRNQKVSPLLHLPAELRNKIYEYVLSDYKIQVEYVDTSVKGCVAKNFLSLTTTCRQVLQETQLLPTSLNVIEGYSQDLLIFLAGDVLDNTRLEAITKISIIFKFPGFYDPPEYHGAVKSQLRDLLQKLGGMPNISRVTIGCQMTAEEFEKRAGMRSGLLAHAQSVLGEQSGGKQIDVAVVCAL
;
A
#
# COMPACT_ATOMS: atom_id res chain seq x y z
N MET A 1 52.58 26.70 24.93
CA MET A 1 51.34 25.99 25.25
C MET A 1 50.24 26.78 24.54
N ASP A 2 50.03 26.55 23.24
CA ASP A 2 49.19 25.48 22.66
C ASP A 2 47.77 25.55 23.25
N THR A 3 46.67 25.72 22.50
CA THR A 3 46.34 25.25 21.15
C THR A 3 45.30 26.16 20.48
N THR A 4 45.54 26.54 19.22
CA THR A 4 44.51 26.80 18.20
C THR A 4 43.70 25.54 17.95
N ASN A 5 42.37 25.62 17.92
CA ASN A 5 41.54 24.63 17.24
C ASN A 5 40.57 25.34 16.30
N ALA A 6 40.97 25.33 15.04
CA ALA A 6 40.12 25.56 13.89
C ALA A 6 39.11 24.41 13.79
N ILE A 7 37.82 24.77 13.80
CA ILE A 7 36.75 23.96 13.23
C ILE A 7 35.86 24.90 12.43
N ASP A 8 36.42 25.40 11.33
CA ASP A 8 35.65 25.98 10.24
C ASP A 8 36.06 25.26 8.96
N GLY A 9 35.07 24.76 8.22
CA GLY A 9 35.24 24.06 6.96
C GLY A 9 35.01 22.55 7.02
N ALA A 10 33.84 22.12 6.52
CA ALA A 10 33.68 21.09 5.47
C ALA A 10 32.33 20.34 5.57
N LEU A 11 31.19 20.99 5.31
CA LEU A 11 29.93 20.27 5.05
C LEU A 11 29.07 20.86 3.90
N ASP A 12 29.61 21.71 3.01
CA ASP A 12 28.76 22.41 2.01
C ASP A 12 29.17 22.22 0.53
N GLY A 13 30.18 21.39 0.25
CA GLY A 13 30.73 21.25 -1.11
C GLY A 13 30.04 20.22 -2.01
N GLN A 14 29.36 19.22 -1.45
CA GLN A 14 28.81 18.10 -2.24
C GLN A 14 27.37 18.36 -2.72
N ASP A 15 26.56 19.10 -1.96
CA ASP A 15 25.12 19.28 -2.22
C ASP A 15 24.83 20.18 -3.44
N LEU A 16 25.62 21.25 -3.64
CA LEU A 16 25.49 22.14 -4.80
C LEU A 16 25.80 21.46 -6.14
N SER A 17 26.74 20.52 -6.15
CA SER A 17 27.15 19.81 -7.38
C SER A 17 26.10 18.81 -7.86
N VAL A 18 25.46 18.09 -6.93
CA VAL A 18 24.43 17.08 -7.21
C VAL A 18 23.13 17.75 -7.67
N ASN A 19 22.75 18.86 -7.03
CA ASN A 19 21.57 19.63 -7.42
C ASN A 19 21.70 20.26 -8.81
N HIS A 20 22.90 20.75 -9.16
CA HIS A 20 23.20 21.26 -10.51
C HIS A 20 23.13 20.17 -11.58
N MET A 21 23.70 18.99 -11.33
CA MET A 21 23.64 17.85 -12.26
C MET A 21 22.21 17.37 -12.48
N ASN A 22 21.42 17.26 -11.41
CA ASN A 22 20.01 16.87 -11.50
C ASN A 22 19.18 17.87 -12.33
N THR A 23 19.46 19.16 -12.21
CA THR A 23 18.76 20.21 -12.96
C THR A 23 19.07 20.14 -14.46
N LYS A 24 20.30 19.81 -14.83
CA LYS A 24 20.69 19.56 -16.23
C LYS A 24 19.98 18.32 -16.81
N ILE A 25 19.88 17.24 -16.03
CA ILE A 25 19.17 16.02 -16.44
C ILE A 25 17.67 16.31 -16.63
N SER A 26 17.02 16.99 -15.69
CA SER A 26 15.61 17.40 -15.82
C SER A 26 15.37 18.24 -17.08
N SER A 27 16.23 19.24 -17.33
CA SER A 27 16.12 20.12 -18.50
C SER A 27 16.30 19.38 -19.83
N ARG A 28 17.21 18.39 -19.87
CA ARG A 28 17.38 17.50 -21.02
C ARG A 28 16.16 16.60 -21.20
N ASN A 29 15.66 15.99 -20.14
CA ASN A 29 14.50 15.09 -20.19
C ASN A 29 13.28 15.82 -20.73
N GLN A 30 13.05 17.08 -20.34
CA GLN A 30 11.94 17.88 -20.86
C GLN A 30 12.01 18.11 -22.38
N LYS A 31 13.22 18.16 -22.95
CA LYS A 31 13.46 18.42 -24.38
C LYS A 31 13.59 17.17 -25.25
N VAL A 32 13.85 16.01 -24.64
CA VAL A 32 14.20 14.79 -25.36
C VAL A 32 13.19 13.67 -25.09
N SER A 33 12.54 13.66 -23.92
CA SER A 33 11.57 12.63 -23.57
C SER A 33 10.27 12.80 -24.36
N PRO A 34 9.87 11.83 -25.21
CA PRO A 34 8.58 11.87 -25.88
C PRO A 34 7.41 11.96 -24.90
N LEU A 35 7.54 11.31 -23.73
CA LEU A 35 6.52 11.32 -22.69
C LEU A 35 6.36 12.71 -22.04
N LEU A 36 7.47 13.42 -21.76
CA LEU A 36 7.41 14.74 -21.11
C LEU A 36 7.02 15.88 -22.06
N HIS A 37 7.07 15.66 -23.38
CA HIS A 37 6.51 16.58 -24.37
C HIS A 37 4.98 16.53 -24.45
N LEU A 38 4.36 15.44 -23.99
CA LEU A 38 2.91 15.36 -23.97
C LEU A 38 2.33 16.34 -22.94
N PRO A 39 1.14 16.93 -23.20
CA PRO A 39 0.38 17.65 -22.19
C PRO A 39 0.13 16.80 -20.94
N ALA A 40 0.01 17.44 -19.78
CA ALA A 40 -0.17 16.76 -18.49
C ALA A 40 -1.36 15.79 -18.49
N GLU A 41 -2.45 16.15 -19.16
CA GLU A 41 -3.65 15.33 -19.30
C GLU A 41 -3.38 13.97 -19.95
N LEU A 42 -2.56 13.94 -21.01
CA LEU A 42 -2.20 12.70 -21.69
C LEU A 42 -1.20 11.88 -20.87
N ARG A 43 -0.27 12.53 -20.16
CA ARG A 43 0.65 11.85 -19.24
C ARG A 43 -0.12 11.15 -18.13
N ASN A 44 -1.07 11.84 -17.50
CA ASN A 44 -1.90 11.27 -16.43
C ASN A 44 -2.68 10.05 -16.91
N LYS A 45 -3.29 10.09 -18.10
CA LYS A 45 -3.94 8.91 -18.69
C LYS A 45 -2.97 7.75 -18.89
N ILE A 46 -1.77 8.01 -19.40
CA ILE A 46 -0.74 6.96 -19.56
C ILE A 46 -0.36 6.38 -18.20
N TYR A 47 -0.14 7.22 -17.18
CA TYR A 47 0.19 6.73 -15.85
C TYR A 47 -0.92 5.91 -15.23
N GLU A 48 -2.18 6.33 -15.38
CA GLU A 48 -3.34 5.56 -14.96
C GLU A 48 -3.31 4.17 -15.60
N TYR A 49 -3.18 4.07 -16.92
CA TYR A 49 -3.11 2.77 -17.60
C TYR A 49 -1.93 1.89 -17.17
N VAL A 50 -0.77 2.49 -16.89
CA VAL A 50 0.43 1.72 -16.50
C VAL A 50 0.39 1.29 -15.05
N LEU A 51 -0.22 2.10 -14.18
CA LEU A 51 -0.20 1.95 -12.73
C LEU A 51 -1.53 1.47 -12.14
N SER A 52 -2.53 1.09 -12.93
CA SER A 52 -3.83 0.57 -12.47
C SER A 52 -4.01 -0.93 -12.68
N ASP A 53 -5.08 -1.48 -12.09
CA ASP A 53 -5.53 -2.87 -12.25
C ASP A 53 -4.59 -3.96 -11.73
N TYR A 54 -3.72 -3.60 -10.78
CA TYR A 54 -2.89 -4.55 -10.04
C TYR A 54 -3.47 -4.88 -8.66
N LYS A 55 -3.12 -6.06 -8.18
CA LYS A 55 -3.18 -6.42 -6.76
C LYS A 55 -1.77 -6.36 -6.20
N ILE A 56 -1.52 -5.42 -5.28
CA ILE A 56 -0.22 -5.22 -4.67
C ILE A 56 -0.16 -6.10 -3.43
N GLN A 57 0.55 -7.22 -3.52
CA GLN A 57 0.72 -8.14 -2.42
C GLN A 57 1.71 -7.57 -1.40
N VAL A 58 1.26 -7.46 -0.15
CA VAL A 58 2.04 -7.12 1.02
C VAL A 58 2.31 -8.41 1.77
N GLU A 59 3.57 -8.80 1.81
CA GLU A 59 4.05 -9.97 2.54
C GLU A 59 5.25 -9.52 3.38
N TYR A 60 5.16 -9.70 4.70
CA TYR A 60 6.29 -9.44 5.58
C TYR A 60 7.26 -10.62 5.48
N VAL A 61 8.26 -10.50 4.61
CA VAL A 61 9.33 -11.50 4.50
C VAL A 61 10.35 -11.20 5.59
N ASP A 62 10.46 -12.10 6.57
CA ASP A 62 11.48 -12.05 7.60
C ASP A 62 12.86 -11.93 6.93
N THR A 63 13.60 -10.90 7.34
CA THR A 63 14.70 -10.33 6.55
C THR A 63 15.87 -11.29 6.33
N SER A 64 15.82 -12.07 5.25
CA SER A 64 17.00 -12.69 4.64
C SER A 64 16.93 -12.83 3.11
N VAL A 65 15.78 -12.58 2.50
CA VAL A 65 15.62 -12.58 1.04
C VAL A 65 14.82 -11.36 0.63
N LYS A 66 15.41 -10.50 -0.21
CA LYS A 66 14.78 -9.32 -0.82
C LYS A 66 13.38 -9.67 -1.33
N GLY A 67 12.35 -9.21 -0.61
CA GLY A 67 10.96 -9.37 -1.01
C GLY A 67 10.76 -8.89 -2.44
N CYS A 68 10.17 -9.75 -3.27
CA CYS A 68 9.78 -9.43 -4.64
C CYS A 68 8.57 -8.49 -4.61
N VAL A 69 8.76 -7.24 -4.18
CA VAL A 69 7.90 -6.16 -4.65
C VAL A 69 8.17 -6.08 -6.14
N ALA A 70 7.14 -6.27 -6.97
CA ALA A 70 7.18 -6.24 -8.42
C ALA A 70 8.29 -5.30 -8.91
N LYS A 71 9.46 -5.86 -9.27
CA LYS A 71 10.74 -5.11 -9.37
C LYS A 71 10.68 -3.93 -10.34
N ASN A 72 9.64 -3.88 -11.17
CA ASN A 72 9.41 -2.85 -12.16
C ASN A 72 8.12 -2.02 -11.95
N PHE A 73 7.21 -2.39 -11.04
CA PHE A 73 5.92 -1.68 -10.92
C PHE A 73 6.11 -0.22 -10.47
N LEU A 74 6.96 -0.02 -9.47
CA LEU A 74 7.33 1.33 -8.99
C LEU A 74 8.53 1.93 -9.77
N SER A 75 9.04 1.26 -10.80
CA SER A 75 10.20 1.77 -11.55
C SER A 75 9.86 3.07 -12.27
N LEU A 76 8.63 3.19 -12.78
CA LEU A 76 8.17 4.41 -13.45
C LEU A 76 8.18 5.60 -12.48
N THR A 77 7.68 5.40 -11.26
CA THR A 77 7.56 6.45 -10.24
C THR A 77 8.92 6.96 -9.77
N THR A 78 10.00 6.22 -9.99
CA THR A 78 11.36 6.58 -9.56
C THR A 78 12.26 7.10 -10.68
N THR A 79 11.75 7.24 -11.91
CA THR A 79 12.55 7.66 -13.09
C THR A 79 13.04 9.11 -13.02
N CYS A 80 12.17 10.06 -12.68
CA CYS A 80 12.55 11.46 -12.49
C CYS A 80 11.60 12.16 -11.51
N ARG A 81 12.00 13.33 -11.00
CA ARG A 81 11.20 14.09 -10.03
C ARG A 81 9.81 14.47 -10.53
N GLN A 82 9.68 14.79 -11.80
CA GLN A 82 8.39 15.16 -12.39
C GLN A 82 7.43 13.96 -12.39
N VAL A 83 7.88 12.80 -12.90
CA VAL A 83 7.06 11.59 -12.91
C VAL A 83 6.73 11.16 -11.48
N LEU A 84 7.69 11.23 -10.55
CA LEU A 84 7.44 10.95 -9.13
C LEU A 84 6.32 11.83 -8.56
N GLN A 85 6.40 13.14 -8.76
CA GLN A 85 5.38 14.08 -8.27
C GLN A 85 3.99 13.80 -8.88
N GLU A 86 3.95 13.46 -10.17
CA GLU A 86 2.71 13.17 -10.88
C GLU A 86 2.11 11.80 -10.48
N THR A 87 2.94 10.83 -10.08
CA THR A 87 2.51 9.41 -9.96
C THR A 87 2.55 8.82 -8.56
N GLN A 88 3.19 9.46 -7.57
CA GLN A 88 3.47 8.84 -6.27
C GLN A 88 2.26 8.30 -5.50
N LEU A 89 1.05 8.81 -5.76
CA LEU A 89 -0.19 8.34 -5.13
C LEU A 89 -0.93 7.29 -5.97
N LEU A 90 -0.66 7.19 -7.27
CA LEU A 90 -1.38 6.30 -8.18
C LEU A 90 -1.24 4.81 -7.82
N PRO A 91 -0.06 4.31 -7.40
CA PRO A 91 0.08 2.93 -6.93
C PRO A 91 -0.89 2.56 -5.81
N THR A 92 -1.14 3.46 -4.85
CA THR A 92 -2.04 3.16 -3.72
C THR A 92 -3.49 3.53 -4.00
N SER A 93 -3.76 4.55 -4.83
CA SER A 93 -5.12 5.01 -5.09
C SER A 93 -5.87 4.19 -6.13
N LEU A 94 -5.18 3.65 -7.14
CA LEU A 94 -5.80 2.93 -8.25
C LEU A 94 -5.92 1.41 -7.99
N ASN A 95 -4.99 0.86 -7.21
CA ASN A 95 -4.84 -0.59 -7.04
C ASN A 95 -5.47 -1.11 -5.75
N VAL A 96 -5.54 -2.44 -5.66
CA VAL A 96 -5.95 -3.14 -4.45
C VAL A 96 -4.71 -3.54 -3.67
N ILE A 97 -4.60 -3.11 -2.42
CA ILE A 97 -3.57 -3.60 -1.49
C ILE A 97 -4.06 -4.92 -0.90
N GLU A 98 -3.30 -5.99 -1.09
CA GLU A 98 -3.69 -7.34 -0.69
C GLU A 98 -2.65 -7.95 0.24
N GLY A 99 -3.08 -8.66 1.30
CA GLY A 99 -2.15 -9.31 2.22
C GLY A 99 -2.84 -10.00 3.39
N TYR A 100 -2.06 -10.65 4.25
CA TYR A 100 -2.58 -11.21 5.50
C TYR A 100 -2.82 -10.10 6.53
N SER A 101 -3.71 -10.35 7.49
CA SER A 101 -4.09 -9.36 8.50
C SER A 101 -2.88 -8.75 9.25
N GLN A 102 -1.92 -9.59 9.62
CA GLN A 102 -0.71 -9.14 10.34
C GLN A 102 0.20 -8.26 9.46
N ASP A 103 0.43 -8.67 8.21
CA ASP A 103 1.30 -7.94 7.27
C ASP A 103 0.69 -6.58 6.91
N LEU A 104 -0.63 -6.55 6.71
CA LEU A 104 -1.37 -5.32 6.47
C LEU A 104 -1.33 -4.38 7.68
N LEU A 105 -1.45 -4.91 8.90
CA LEU A 105 -1.32 -4.09 10.13
C LEU A 105 0.05 -3.43 10.22
N ILE A 106 1.13 -4.18 9.95
CA ILE A 106 2.50 -3.65 9.96
C ILE A 106 2.67 -2.60 8.85
N PHE A 107 2.18 -2.89 7.65
CA PHE A 107 2.24 -1.97 6.51
C PHE A 107 1.50 -0.65 6.77
N LEU A 108 0.33 -0.72 7.41
CA LEU A 108 -0.50 0.45 7.74
C LEU A 108 -0.06 1.18 9.03
N ALA A 109 0.92 0.65 9.76
CA ALA A 109 1.43 1.30 10.97
C ALA A 109 2.20 2.61 10.68
N GLY A 110 2.65 2.81 9.44
CA GLY A 110 3.28 4.07 8.99
C GLY A 110 4.80 4.04 8.91
N ASP A 111 5.44 2.91 9.23
CA ASP A 111 6.91 2.77 9.13
C ASP A 111 7.39 2.62 7.68
N VAL A 112 6.52 2.16 6.77
CA VAL A 112 6.87 1.83 5.38
C VAL A 112 6.33 2.86 4.37
N LEU A 113 5.15 3.44 4.63
CA LEU A 113 4.53 4.46 3.77
C LEU A 113 4.27 5.74 4.58
N ASP A 114 4.53 6.88 3.95
CA ASP A 114 4.15 8.18 4.49
C ASP A 114 2.62 8.34 4.56
N ASN A 115 2.17 9.22 5.47
CA ASN A 115 0.75 9.45 5.72
C ASN A 115 -0.03 9.80 4.44
N THR A 116 0.55 10.60 3.53
CA THR A 116 -0.12 10.98 2.28
C THR A 116 -0.45 9.77 1.41
N ARG A 117 0.49 8.83 1.28
CA ARG A 117 0.30 7.61 0.47
C ARG A 117 -0.63 6.62 1.16
N LEU A 118 -0.61 6.55 2.49
CA LEU A 118 -1.55 5.75 3.27
C LEU A 118 -2.98 6.25 3.11
N GLU A 119 -3.19 7.56 3.24
CA GLU A 119 -4.50 8.18 3.09
C GLU A 119 -5.03 8.03 1.66
N ALA A 120 -4.17 7.89 0.66
CA ALA A 120 -4.56 7.66 -0.72
C ALA A 120 -5.08 6.23 -1.00
N ILE A 121 -4.94 5.28 -0.07
CA ILE A 121 -5.42 3.91 -0.27
C ILE A 121 -6.95 3.88 -0.32
N THR A 122 -7.48 3.28 -1.39
CA THR A 122 -8.94 3.22 -1.63
C THR A 122 -9.53 1.82 -1.49
N LYS A 123 -8.73 0.78 -1.74
CA LYS A 123 -9.18 -0.63 -1.81
C LYS A 123 -8.19 -1.53 -1.10
N ILE A 124 -8.69 -2.37 -0.18
CA ILE A 124 -7.88 -3.36 0.54
C ILE A 124 -8.53 -4.75 0.44
N SER A 125 -7.71 -5.78 0.26
CA SER A 125 -8.07 -7.20 0.24
C SER A 125 -7.32 -7.92 1.36
N ILE A 126 -8.06 -8.43 2.35
CA ILE A 126 -7.51 -9.16 3.49
C ILE A 126 -7.62 -10.65 3.18
N ILE A 127 -6.49 -11.35 3.08
CA ILE A 127 -6.45 -12.79 2.86
C ILE A 127 -6.50 -13.50 4.21
N PHE A 128 -7.50 -14.37 4.37
CA PHE A 128 -7.63 -15.29 5.48
C PHE A 128 -7.26 -16.70 5.06
N LYS A 129 -6.20 -17.22 5.66
CA LYS A 129 -6.04 -18.66 5.83
C LYS A 129 -6.94 -19.08 6.98
N PHE A 130 -7.93 -19.91 6.68
CA PHE A 130 -8.68 -20.52 7.78
C PHE A 130 -7.75 -21.48 8.51
N PRO A 131 -7.69 -21.39 9.85
CA PRO A 131 -7.03 -22.41 10.60
C PRO A 131 -7.61 -23.79 10.22
N GLY A 132 -6.71 -24.75 9.97
CA GLY A 132 -7.11 -26.14 9.79
C GLY A 132 -7.67 -26.70 11.11
N PHE A 133 -8.28 -27.89 11.06
CA PHE A 133 -8.73 -28.61 12.25
C PHE A 133 -7.65 -28.82 13.33
N TYR A 134 -6.37 -28.64 12.97
CA TYR A 134 -5.21 -28.83 13.83
C TYR A 134 -4.74 -27.57 14.55
N ASP A 135 -5.29 -26.39 14.24
CA ASP A 135 -4.82 -25.16 14.85
C ASP A 135 -5.42 -24.95 16.25
N PRO A 136 -4.62 -24.54 17.25
CA PRO A 136 -5.08 -24.37 18.62
C PRO A 136 -6.27 -23.39 18.75
N PRO A 137 -7.20 -23.59 19.70
CA PRO A 137 -8.31 -22.67 19.95
C PRO A 137 -7.85 -21.23 20.23
N GLU A 138 -6.68 -21.06 20.87
CA GLU A 138 -6.05 -19.77 21.14
C GLU A 138 -5.72 -19.00 19.85
N TYR A 139 -5.39 -19.71 18.77
CA TYR A 139 -5.12 -19.14 17.45
C TYR A 139 -6.36 -18.43 16.88
N HIS A 140 -7.56 -18.95 17.14
CA HIS A 140 -8.81 -18.37 16.65
C HIS A 140 -9.13 -17.03 17.33
N GLY A 141 -8.78 -16.88 18.61
CA GLY A 141 -8.92 -15.63 19.36
C GLY A 141 -8.00 -14.53 18.83
N ALA A 142 -6.73 -14.85 18.61
CA ALA A 142 -5.72 -13.92 18.11
C ALA A 142 -6.03 -13.42 16.69
N VAL A 143 -6.49 -14.31 15.80
CA VAL A 143 -6.89 -13.92 14.43
C VAL A 143 -8.09 -12.97 14.46
N LYS A 144 -9.05 -13.21 15.36
CA LYS A 144 -10.23 -12.33 15.52
C LYS A 144 -9.86 -10.95 16.07
N SER A 145 -8.94 -10.88 17.04
CA SER A 145 -8.48 -9.59 17.57
C SER A 145 -7.70 -8.80 16.52
N GLN A 146 -6.78 -9.44 15.79
CA GLN A 146 -6.03 -8.81 14.70
C GLN A 146 -6.94 -8.28 13.59
N LEU A 147 -7.95 -9.06 13.18
CA LEU A 147 -8.92 -8.60 12.19
C LEU A 147 -9.68 -7.37 12.71
N ARG A 148 -10.10 -7.36 13.98
CA ARG A 148 -10.79 -6.22 14.57
C ARG A 148 -9.91 -4.96 14.55
N ASP A 149 -8.67 -5.07 14.99
CA ASP A 149 -7.72 -3.95 15.04
C ASP A 149 -7.45 -3.40 13.63
N LEU A 150 -7.31 -4.30 12.65
CA LEU A 150 -7.15 -3.93 11.25
C LEU A 150 -8.39 -3.19 10.75
N LEU A 151 -9.59 -3.73 10.93
CA LEU A 151 -10.83 -3.09 10.51
C LEU A 151 -11.03 -1.72 11.17
N GLN A 152 -10.67 -1.56 12.44
CA GLN A 152 -10.70 -0.27 13.13
C GLN A 152 -9.75 0.74 12.47
N LYS A 153 -8.52 0.31 12.17
CA LYS A 153 -7.54 1.14 11.45
C LYS A 153 -8.07 1.54 10.07
N LEU A 154 -8.67 0.59 9.33
CA LEU A 154 -9.26 0.85 8.02
C LEU A 154 -10.42 1.84 8.09
N GLY A 155 -11.31 1.69 9.08
CA GLY A 155 -12.45 2.61 9.27
C GLY A 155 -12.03 4.06 9.51
N GLY A 156 -10.87 4.29 10.12
CA GLY A 156 -10.30 5.61 10.32
C GLY A 156 -9.65 6.24 9.08
N MET A 157 -9.51 5.50 7.97
CA MET A 157 -8.85 6.01 6.77
C MET A 157 -9.78 6.93 5.95
N PRO A 158 -9.27 8.04 5.40
CA PRO A 158 -10.12 9.04 4.78
C PRO A 158 -10.72 8.58 3.44
N ASN A 159 -9.97 7.84 2.61
CA ASN A 159 -10.39 7.51 1.23
C ASN A 159 -10.70 6.03 1.01
N ILE A 160 -10.76 5.23 2.08
CA ILE A 160 -11.14 3.83 1.94
C ILE A 160 -12.58 3.73 1.43
N SER A 161 -12.76 2.97 0.36
CA SER A 161 -14.05 2.80 -0.31
C SER A 161 -14.47 1.33 -0.36
N ARG A 162 -13.50 0.40 -0.38
CA ARG A 162 -13.75 -1.03 -0.45
C ARG A 162 -12.81 -1.83 0.43
N VAL A 163 -13.39 -2.73 1.22
CA VAL A 163 -12.66 -3.77 1.98
C VAL A 163 -13.17 -5.13 1.55
N THR A 164 -12.27 -5.95 1.02
CA THR A 164 -12.56 -7.32 0.61
C THR A 164 -11.93 -8.29 1.61
N ILE A 165 -12.69 -9.28 2.06
CA ILE A 165 -12.22 -10.36 2.93
C ILE A 165 -12.17 -11.62 2.06
N GLY A 166 -10.96 -12.00 1.65
CA GLY A 166 -10.69 -13.19 0.87
C GLY A 166 -10.53 -14.41 1.77
N CYS A 167 -11.33 -15.44 1.56
CA CYS A 167 -11.25 -16.71 2.27
C CYS A 167 -10.48 -17.73 1.42
N GLN A 168 -9.31 -18.16 1.87
CA GLN A 168 -8.49 -19.15 1.17
C GLN A 168 -9.02 -20.56 1.43
N MET A 169 -9.97 -21.00 0.60
CA MET A 169 -10.62 -22.31 0.65
C MET A 169 -11.18 -22.67 -0.73
N THR A 170 -11.57 -23.93 -0.94
CA THR A 170 -12.21 -24.33 -2.21
C THR A 170 -13.58 -23.66 -2.40
N ALA A 171 -14.01 -23.45 -3.65
CA ALA A 171 -15.33 -22.87 -3.93
C ALA A 171 -16.47 -23.70 -3.31
N GLU A 172 -16.33 -25.02 -3.28
CA GLU A 172 -17.30 -25.91 -2.64
C GLU A 172 -17.38 -25.73 -1.12
N GLU A 173 -16.24 -25.55 -0.44
CA GLU A 173 -16.21 -25.27 0.99
C GLU A 173 -16.76 -23.89 1.32
N PHE A 174 -16.50 -22.91 0.44
CA PHE A 174 -17.01 -21.55 0.58
C PHE A 174 -18.54 -21.52 0.53
N GLU A 175 -19.15 -22.23 -0.42
CA GLU A 175 -20.61 -22.35 -0.53
C GLU A 175 -21.23 -23.08 0.68
N LYS A 176 -20.60 -24.17 1.14
CA LYS A 176 -21.04 -24.91 2.33
C LYS A 176 -20.99 -24.06 3.61
N ARG A 177 -20.15 -23.02 3.64
CA ARG A 177 -19.95 -22.11 4.79
C ARG A 177 -20.63 -20.75 4.60
N ALA A 178 -21.77 -20.70 3.92
CA ALA A 178 -22.54 -19.46 3.73
C ALA A 178 -22.85 -18.70 5.04
N GLY A 179 -23.15 -19.40 6.14
CA GLY A 179 -23.41 -18.78 7.44
C GLY A 179 -22.20 -18.05 8.04
N MET A 180 -21.00 -18.57 7.80
CA MET A 180 -19.74 -17.91 8.16
C MET A 180 -19.51 -16.65 7.30
N ARG A 181 -19.80 -16.71 5.99
CA ARG A 181 -19.72 -15.55 5.09
C ARG A 181 -20.59 -14.40 5.57
N SER A 182 -21.85 -14.69 5.90
CA SER A 182 -22.78 -13.66 6.43
C SER A 182 -22.33 -13.13 7.79
N GLY A 183 -21.79 -13.98 8.67
CA GLY A 183 -21.28 -13.58 9.97
C GLY A 183 -20.07 -12.65 9.87
N LEU A 184 -19.11 -12.99 9.01
CA LEU A 184 -17.93 -12.16 8.74
C LEU A 184 -18.30 -10.82 8.10
N LEU A 185 -19.21 -10.85 7.13
CA LEU A 185 -19.71 -9.64 6.48
C LEU A 185 -20.37 -8.70 7.49
N ALA A 186 -21.29 -9.22 8.31
CA ALA A 186 -21.97 -8.44 9.33
C ALA A 186 -21.00 -7.88 10.38
N HIS A 187 -20.02 -8.69 10.81
CA HIS A 187 -19.00 -8.25 11.76
C HIS A 187 -18.14 -7.12 11.19
N ALA A 188 -17.66 -7.27 9.96
CA ALA A 188 -16.84 -6.26 9.30
C ALA A 188 -17.61 -4.95 9.06
N GLN A 189 -18.86 -5.04 8.61
CA GLN A 189 -19.74 -3.88 8.43
C GLN A 189 -20.02 -3.16 9.76
N SER A 190 -20.22 -3.89 10.85
CA SER A 190 -20.43 -3.30 12.19
C SER A 190 -19.20 -2.51 12.64
N VAL A 191 -18.02 -3.13 12.59
CA VAL A 191 -16.77 -2.49 13.06
C VAL A 191 -16.40 -1.28 12.19
N LEU A 192 -16.54 -1.41 10.87
CA LEU A 192 -16.26 -0.31 9.94
C LEU A 192 -17.27 0.82 10.11
N GLY A 193 -18.56 0.51 10.30
CA GLY A 193 -19.61 1.53 10.49
C GLY A 193 -19.46 2.35 11.77
N GLU A 194 -18.93 1.76 12.85
CA GLU A 194 -18.63 2.47 14.10
C GLU A 194 -17.50 3.50 13.93
N GLN A 195 -16.54 3.24 13.04
CA GLN A 195 -15.33 4.04 12.87
C GLN A 195 -15.35 4.96 11.64
N SER A 196 -16.19 4.67 10.65
CA SER A 196 -16.19 5.38 9.36
C SER A 196 -16.78 6.79 9.39
N GLY A 197 -17.27 7.25 10.55
CA GLY A 197 -17.87 8.58 10.71
C GLY A 197 -19.06 8.83 9.77
N GLY A 198 -19.78 7.77 9.38
CA GLY A 198 -20.90 7.82 8.43
C GLY A 198 -20.51 7.59 6.96
N LYS A 199 -19.26 7.28 6.65
CA LYS A 199 -18.85 6.90 5.29
C LYS A 199 -19.36 5.51 4.93
N GLN A 200 -19.86 5.37 3.70
CA GLN A 200 -20.24 4.10 3.12
C GLN A 200 -19.00 3.38 2.60
N ILE A 201 -18.60 2.30 3.27
CA ILE A 201 -17.51 1.42 2.85
C ILE A 201 -18.14 0.14 2.27
N ASP A 202 -17.81 -0.19 1.03
CA ASP A 202 -18.22 -1.43 0.38
C ASP A 202 -17.44 -2.60 1.00
N VAL A 203 -18.16 -3.56 1.58
CA VAL A 203 -17.56 -4.73 2.23
C VAL A 203 -17.99 -5.98 1.49
N ALA A 204 -17.02 -6.76 1.03
CA ALA A 204 -17.26 -8.01 0.33
C ALA A 204 -16.52 -9.15 1.00
N VAL A 205 -17.13 -10.33 1.07
CA VAL A 205 -16.47 -11.57 1.48
C VAL A 205 -16.45 -12.50 0.26
N VAL A 206 -15.26 -12.89 -0.18
CA VAL A 206 -15.06 -13.62 -1.43
C VAL A 206 -14.20 -14.87 -1.21
N CYS A 207 -14.34 -15.84 -2.09
CA CYS A 207 -13.42 -16.97 -2.18
C CYS A 207 -12.09 -16.48 -2.81
N ALA A 208 -10.96 -16.79 -2.19
CA ALA A 208 -9.63 -16.45 -2.68
C ALA A 208 -8.83 -17.74 -2.91
N LEU A 209 -8.89 -18.28 -4.13
CA LEU A 209 -8.09 -19.43 -4.58
C LEU A 209 -6.99 -18.97 -5.52
#